data_AF-A0A259S1W6-F1
#
_entry.id   AF-A0A259S1W6-F1
#
_cell.length_a   1.000
_cell.length_b   1.000
_cell.length_c   1.000
_cell.angle_alpha   90.00
_cell.angle_beta   90.00
_cell.angle_gamma   90.00
#
_symmetry.space_group_name_H-M   'P 1'
#
loop_
_entity.id
_entity.type
_entity.pdbx_description
1 polymer ?
#
loop_
_entity_poly.entity_id
_entity_poly.type
_entity_poly.pdbx_seq_one_letter_code
_entity_poly.pdbx_strand_id
1 'polypeptide(L)'
;MNKAPVRQPSHKPLAPADWRVDIGHRLITLMPYKAVGTTVFMTAFFVVYLHLLHHPVHPVTLMPLTPIDHWIRFEPWSLLIYLTLWVYVSLAPALIESKRGLFGYAAAIGGVCIVGLVIFWLWPTAVPAPQIDWAQFPGFGELKNVDGTGNACPSLHVATAVFSGFWLHR
;
A
#
# COMPACT_ATOMS: atom_id res chain seq x y z
N MET A 1 -37.49 -59.73 -1.38
CA MET A 1 -36.37 -59.02 -2.01
C MET A 1 -36.13 -57.73 -1.22
N ASN A 2 -35.18 -57.74 -0.27
CA ASN A 2 -34.88 -56.61 0.60
C ASN A 2 -34.18 -55.51 -0.20
N LYS A 3 -34.79 -54.32 -0.32
CA LYS A 3 -34.12 -53.14 -0.84
C LYS A 3 -33.23 -52.57 0.26
N ALA A 4 -31.92 -52.57 0.04
CA ALA A 4 -30.97 -51.90 0.93
C ALA A 4 -31.25 -50.39 0.97
N PRO A 5 -31.11 -49.73 2.14
CA PRO A 5 -31.33 -48.29 2.24
C PRO A 5 -30.22 -47.53 1.52
N VAL A 6 -30.61 -46.64 0.60
CA VAL A 6 -29.72 -45.71 -0.08
C VAL A 6 -29.13 -44.74 0.95
N ARG A 7 -27.82 -44.79 1.15
CA ARG A 7 -27.10 -43.90 2.07
C ARG A 7 -27.04 -42.50 1.44
N GLN A 8 -27.86 -41.58 1.91
CA GLN A 8 -27.76 -40.16 1.52
C GLN A 8 -26.41 -39.60 2.02
N PRO A 9 -25.64 -38.89 1.17
CA PRO A 9 -24.45 -38.19 1.63
C PRO A 9 -24.88 -37.11 2.64
N SER A 10 -24.37 -37.20 3.86
CA SER A 10 -24.58 -36.19 4.88
C SER A 10 -23.85 -34.91 4.45
N HIS A 11 -24.56 -34.02 3.76
CA HIS A 11 -24.16 -32.62 3.72
C HIS A 11 -24.39 -32.04 5.11
N LYS A 12 -23.43 -32.27 6.01
CA LYS A 12 -23.27 -31.38 7.16
C LYS A 12 -22.94 -30.01 6.56
N PRO A 13 -23.76 -28.97 6.78
CA PRO A 13 -23.29 -27.62 6.55
C PRO A 13 -22.04 -27.48 7.41
N LEU A 14 -20.89 -27.22 6.78
CA LEU A 14 -19.72 -26.77 7.52
C LEU A 14 -20.22 -25.55 8.30
N ALA A 15 -20.25 -25.64 9.63
CA ALA A 15 -20.50 -24.48 10.46
C ALA A 15 -19.60 -23.35 9.94
N PRO A 16 -20.10 -22.12 9.76
CA PRO A 16 -19.27 -21.04 9.23
C PRO A 16 -18.03 -21.00 10.11
N ALA A 17 -16.86 -21.19 9.48
CA ALA A 17 -15.59 -21.11 10.19
C ALA A 17 -15.59 -19.78 10.95
N ASP A 18 -15.24 -19.81 12.24
CA ASP A 18 -15.06 -18.57 12.99
C ASP A 18 -14.12 -17.68 12.16
N TRP A 19 -14.62 -16.53 11.71
CA TRP A 19 -13.90 -15.62 10.82
C TRP A 19 -12.53 -15.23 11.42
N ARG A 20 -12.41 -15.25 12.75
CA ARG A 20 -11.14 -15.01 13.46
C ARG A 20 -10.11 -16.09 13.15
N VAL A 21 -10.55 -17.35 13.13
CA VAL A 21 -9.71 -18.50 12.80
C VAL A 21 -9.33 -18.49 11.31
N ASP A 22 -10.28 -18.14 10.44
CA ASP A 22 -10.03 -18.00 8.99
C ASP A 22 -9.00 -16.90 8.70
N ILE A 23 -9.16 -15.70 9.29
CA ILE A 23 -8.17 -14.61 9.15
C ILE A 23 -6.81 -15.04 9.72
N GLY A 24 -6.79 -15.65 10.90
CA GLY A 24 -5.54 -16.15 11.49
C GLY A 24 -4.80 -17.12 10.56
N HIS A 25 -5.54 -18.04 9.94
CA HIS A 25 -5.00 -18.98 8.96
C HIS A 25 -4.45 -18.27 7.72
N ARG A 26 -5.20 -17.31 7.16
CA ARG A 26 -4.77 -16.51 5.99
C ARG A 26 -3.46 -15.77 6.26
N LEU A 27 -3.32 -15.17 7.45
CA LEU A 27 -2.15 -14.41 7.85
C LEU A 27 -0.89 -15.28 7.87
N ILE A 28 -0.97 -16.51 8.40
CA ILE A 28 0.20 -17.40 8.51
C ILE A 28 0.49 -18.19 7.23
N THR A 29 -0.49 -18.31 6.35
CA THR A 29 -0.35 -19.02 5.08
C THR A 29 0.56 -18.25 4.13
N LEU A 30 1.52 -18.94 3.49
CA LEU A 30 2.56 -18.37 2.62
C LEU A 30 3.48 -17.35 3.31
N MET A 31 3.57 -17.33 4.64
CA MET A 31 4.38 -16.34 5.38
C MET A 31 5.80 -16.12 4.86
N PRO A 32 6.60 -17.15 4.53
CA PRO A 32 7.93 -16.94 3.95
C PRO A 32 7.90 -16.18 2.62
N TYR A 33 6.92 -16.47 1.75
CA TYR A 33 6.76 -15.78 0.47
C TYR A 33 6.30 -14.33 0.67
N LYS A 34 5.39 -14.09 1.62
CA LYS A 34 4.91 -12.75 1.97
C LYS A 34 6.05 -11.91 2.57
N ALA A 35 6.80 -12.47 3.51
CA ALA A 35 7.92 -11.80 4.16
C ALA A 35 9.02 -11.46 3.15
N VAL A 36 9.57 -12.46 2.46
CA VAL A 36 10.67 -12.25 1.50
C VAL A 36 10.20 -11.40 0.32
N GLY A 37 9.01 -11.70 -0.23
CA GLY A 37 8.45 -10.97 -1.37
C GLY A 37 8.22 -9.50 -1.05
N THR A 38 7.61 -9.18 0.09
CA THR A 38 7.42 -7.80 0.54
C THR A 38 8.76 -7.13 0.77
N THR A 39 9.71 -7.76 1.46
CA THR A 39 11.04 -7.16 1.68
C THR A 39 11.72 -6.81 0.36
N VAL A 40 11.81 -7.76 -0.58
CA VAL A 40 12.45 -7.54 -1.88
C VAL A 40 11.73 -6.44 -2.67
N PHE A 41 10.39 -6.50 -2.72
CA PHE A 41 9.58 -5.51 -3.44
C PHE A 41 9.76 -4.11 -2.87
N MET A 42 9.63 -3.96 -1.54
CA MET A 42 9.74 -2.67 -0.86
C MET A 42 11.14 -2.09 -0.99
N THR A 43 12.19 -2.90 -0.83
CA THR A 43 13.57 -2.45 -1.03
C THR A 43 13.80 -1.98 -2.45
N ALA A 44 13.42 -2.77 -3.46
CA ALA A 44 13.58 -2.39 -4.86
C ALA A 44 12.81 -1.10 -5.20
N PHE A 45 11.56 -1.01 -4.75
CA PHE A 45 10.72 0.17 -4.91
C PHE A 45 11.38 1.41 -4.31
N PHE A 46 11.77 1.37 -3.04
CA PHE A 46 12.35 2.52 -2.35
C PHE A 46 13.70 2.94 -2.93
N VAL A 47 14.53 1.99 -3.38
CA VAL A 47 15.80 2.33 -4.06
C VAL A 47 15.52 3.17 -5.32
N VAL A 48 14.58 2.75 -6.17
CA VAL A 48 14.24 3.48 -7.40
C VAL A 48 13.54 4.80 -7.07
N TYR A 49 12.58 4.77 -6.15
CA TYR A 49 11.82 5.95 -5.72
C TYR A 49 12.73 7.03 -5.14
N LEU A 50 13.62 6.69 -4.21
CA LEU A 50 14.56 7.63 -3.59
C LEU A 50 15.62 8.10 -4.60
N HIS A 51 16.00 7.27 -5.55
CA HIS A 51 16.89 7.69 -6.63
C HIS A 51 16.23 8.78 -7.49
N LEU A 52 14.98 8.57 -7.93
CA LEU A 52 14.23 9.58 -8.68
C LEU A 52 13.97 10.86 -7.88
N LEU A 53 13.74 10.71 -6.57
CA LEU A 53 13.55 11.83 -5.65
C LEU A 53 14.79 12.74 -5.57
N HIS A 54 15.98 12.14 -5.41
CA HIS A 54 17.22 12.88 -5.20
C HIS A 54 17.93 13.28 -6.50
N HIS A 55 17.61 12.63 -7.62
CA HIS A 55 18.25 12.85 -8.92
C HIS A 55 17.21 13.07 -10.04
N PRO A 56 16.41 14.16 -9.98
CA PRO A 56 15.45 14.46 -11.02
C PRO A 56 16.15 14.78 -12.35
N VAL A 57 15.74 14.10 -13.43
CA VAL A 57 16.32 14.25 -14.78
C VAL A 57 15.76 15.48 -15.50
N HIS A 58 14.56 15.92 -15.13
CA HIS A 58 13.89 17.09 -15.69
C HIS A 58 13.68 18.18 -14.62
N PRO A 59 13.40 19.44 -15.03
CA PRO A 59 13.07 20.50 -14.09
C PRO A 59 11.89 20.12 -13.19
N VAL A 60 12.07 20.28 -11.87
CA VAL A 60 11.03 19.96 -10.89
C VAL A 60 9.89 20.97 -10.98
N THR A 61 8.68 20.48 -11.20
CA THR A 61 7.46 21.29 -11.20
C THR A 61 6.92 21.42 -9.78
N LEU A 62 6.79 22.64 -9.29
CA LEU A 62 6.11 22.88 -8.02
C LEU A 62 4.60 22.74 -8.20
N MET A 63 3.97 21.89 -7.38
CA MET A 63 2.52 21.73 -7.39
C MET A 63 1.85 23.00 -6.85
N PRO A 64 0.89 23.58 -7.58
CA PRO A 64 0.22 24.80 -7.14
C PRO A 64 -0.64 24.53 -5.91
N LEU A 65 -0.63 25.47 -4.96
CA LEU A 65 -1.55 25.42 -3.82
C LEU A 65 -2.94 25.85 -4.28
N THR A 66 -3.93 25.04 -3.92
CA THR A 66 -5.36 25.33 -4.12
C THR A 66 -5.92 26.15 -2.96
N PRO A 67 -7.10 26.78 -3.10
CA PRO A 67 -7.74 27.46 -1.97
C PRO A 67 -8.00 26.55 -0.76
N ILE A 68 -8.24 25.26 -0.98
CA ILE A 68 -8.47 24.27 0.09
C ILE A 68 -7.19 24.09 0.92
N ASP A 69 -6.01 24.11 0.29
CA ASP A 69 -4.71 24.00 0.98
C ASP A 69 -4.43 25.20 1.90
N HIS A 70 -5.09 26.33 1.68
CA HIS A 70 -5.00 27.51 2.56
C HIS A 70 -5.98 27.44 3.74
N TRP A 71 -7.08 26.69 3.59
CA TRP A 71 -8.06 26.47 4.66
C TRP A 71 -7.64 25.34 5.61
N ILE A 72 -6.98 24.32 5.06
CA ILE A 72 -6.48 23.17 5.83
C ILE A 72 -5.04 23.44 6.21
N ARG A 73 -4.82 23.84 7.47
CA ARG A 73 -3.48 24.04 8.01
C ARG A 73 -2.80 22.70 8.30
N PHE A 74 -1.49 22.73 8.51
CA PHE A 74 -0.75 21.58 8.98
C PHE A 74 -1.27 21.13 10.35
N GLU A 75 -1.69 19.87 10.42
CA GLU A 75 -2.24 19.24 11.60
C GLU A 75 -1.39 18.00 11.96
N PRO A 76 -0.65 17.99 13.07
CA PRO A 76 0.29 16.91 13.39
C PRO A 76 -0.35 15.52 13.50
N TRP A 77 -1.60 15.43 13.96
CA TRP A 77 -2.32 14.16 14.08
C TRP A 77 -2.68 13.55 12.72
N SER A 78 -2.64 14.32 11.62
CA SER A 78 -2.89 13.80 10.27
C SER A 78 -1.85 12.75 9.84
N LEU A 79 -0.65 12.79 10.43
CA LEU A 79 0.37 11.75 10.22
C LEU A 79 -0.14 10.37 10.63
N LEU A 80 -0.92 10.27 11.71
CA LEU A 80 -1.49 8.98 12.14
C LEU A 80 -2.44 8.43 11.07
N ILE A 81 -3.29 9.28 10.49
CA ILE A 81 -4.18 8.89 9.40
C ILE A 81 -3.36 8.43 8.19
N TYR A 82 -2.32 9.18 7.82
CA TYR A 82 -1.44 8.81 6.71
C TYR A 82 -0.77 7.45 6.94
N LEU A 83 -0.30 7.18 8.16
CA LEU A 83 0.31 5.90 8.51
C LEU A 83 -0.68 4.73 8.43
N THR A 84 -1.98 4.96 8.62
CA THR A 84 -2.98 3.88 8.45
C THR A 84 -3.05 3.34 7.02
N LEU A 85 -2.63 4.11 6.01
CA LEU A 85 -2.57 3.63 4.62
C LEU A 85 -1.68 2.38 4.48
N TRP A 86 -0.64 2.24 5.31
CA TRP A 86 0.20 1.03 5.33
C TRP A 86 -0.58 -0.23 5.71
N VAL A 87 -1.57 -0.10 6.60
CA VAL A 87 -2.48 -1.20 6.95
C VAL A 87 -3.28 -1.61 5.72
N TYR A 88 -3.81 -0.65 4.97
CA TYR A 88 -4.61 -0.92 3.78
C TYR A 88 -3.78 -1.52 2.64
N VAL A 89 -2.57 -1.02 2.38
CA VAL A 89 -1.63 -1.60 1.39
C VAL A 89 -1.29 -3.05 1.75
N SER A 90 -1.08 -3.33 3.03
CA SER A 90 -0.65 -4.65 3.49
C SER A 90 -1.79 -5.67 3.61
N LEU A 91 -3.06 -5.21 3.66
CA LEU A 91 -4.20 -6.08 3.91
C LEU A 91 -4.42 -7.10 2.79
N ALA A 92 -4.34 -6.67 1.52
CA ALA A 92 -4.48 -7.55 0.38
C ALA A 92 -3.45 -8.70 0.37
N PRO A 93 -2.14 -8.46 0.41
CA PRO A 93 -1.15 -9.54 0.43
C PRO A 93 -1.23 -10.36 1.72
N ALA A 94 -1.64 -9.77 2.85
CA ALA A 94 -1.82 -10.51 4.10
C ALA A 94 -2.95 -11.57 4.03
N LEU A 95 -4.04 -11.29 3.31
CA LEU A 95 -5.21 -12.18 3.23
C LEU A 95 -5.19 -13.20 2.08
N ILE A 96 -4.26 -13.05 1.12
CA ILE A 96 -4.11 -14.00 -0.01
C ILE A 96 -3.53 -15.34 0.47
N GLU A 97 -4.14 -16.45 0.02
CA GLU A 97 -3.77 -17.81 0.42
C GLU A 97 -3.10 -18.65 -0.68
N SER A 98 -3.22 -18.23 -1.95
CA SER A 98 -2.67 -18.97 -3.09
C SER A 98 -1.44 -18.27 -3.66
N LYS A 99 -0.41 -19.05 -4.05
CA LYS A 99 0.80 -18.51 -4.70
C LYS A 99 0.45 -17.76 -5.99
N ARG A 100 -0.46 -18.31 -6.79
CA ARG A 100 -0.95 -17.66 -8.02
C ARG A 100 -1.58 -16.30 -7.73
N GLY A 101 -2.43 -16.22 -6.71
CA GLY A 101 -3.02 -14.96 -6.28
C GLY A 101 -1.97 -13.97 -5.79
N LEU A 102 -0.97 -14.46 -5.03
CA LEU A 102 0.08 -13.61 -4.45
C LEU A 102 0.97 -13.00 -5.54
N PHE A 103 1.43 -13.81 -6.49
CA PHE A 103 2.23 -13.32 -7.62
C PHE A 103 1.41 -12.47 -8.59
N GLY A 104 0.13 -12.79 -8.80
CA GLY A 104 -0.78 -11.96 -9.58
C GLY A 104 -0.99 -10.58 -8.97
N TYR A 105 -1.20 -10.52 -7.65
CA TYR A 105 -1.28 -9.26 -6.91
C TYR A 105 0.04 -8.49 -6.99
N ALA A 106 1.18 -9.15 -6.73
CA ALA A 106 2.50 -8.53 -6.80
C ALA A 106 2.79 -7.92 -8.18
N ALA A 107 2.45 -8.62 -9.27
CA ALA A 107 2.59 -8.10 -10.61
C ALA A 107 1.68 -6.89 -10.85
N ALA A 108 0.42 -6.96 -10.40
CA ALA A 108 -0.56 -5.90 -10.63
C ALA A 108 -0.25 -4.62 -9.82
N ILE A 109 0.07 -4.75 -8.53
CA ILE A 109 0.50 -3.60 -7.71
C ILE A 109 1.86 -3.07 -8.19
N GLY A 110 2.76 -3.95 -8.64
CA GLY A 110 4.01 -3.57 -9.29
C GLY A 110 3.78 -2.71 -10.52
N GLY A 111 2.77 -3.03 -11.34
CA GLY A 111 2.34 -2.19 -12.47
C GLY A 111 1.91 -0.79 -12.03
N VAL A 112 1.13 -0.66 -10.95
CA VAL A 112 0.74 0.64 -10.38
C VAL A 112 1.97 1.43 -9.95
N CYS A 113 2.92 0.79 -9.26
CA CYS A 113 4.17 1.43 -8.83
C CYS A 113 5.01 1.89 -10.02
N ILE A 114 5.18 1.04 -11.04
CA ILE A 114 5.95 1.38 -12.25
C ILE A 114 5.33 2.58 -12.96
N VAL A 115 4.00 2.65 -13.09
CA VAL A 115 3.32 3.81 -13.69
C VAL A 115 3.64 5.09 -12.91
N GLY A 116 3.55 5.08 -11.58
CA GLY A 116 3.90 6.26 -10.78
C GLY A 116 5.38 6.63 -10.87
N LEU A 117 6.30 5.66 -10.84
CA LEU A 117 7.73 5.90 -11.00
C LEU A 117 8.07 6.47 -12.38
N VAL A 118 7.42 6.00 -13.45
CA VAL A 118 7.57 6.56 -14.81
C VAL A 118 7.05 8.00 -14.86
N ILE A 119 5.92 8.29 -14.19
CA ILE A 119 5.42 9.68 -14.10
C ILE A 119 6.44 10.55 -13.37
N PHE A 120 7.00 10.13 -12.23
CA PHE A 120 8.04 10.90 -11.53
C PHE A 120 9.29 11.11 -12.37
N TRP A 121 9.67 10.12 -13.18
CA TRP A 121 10.81 10.24 -14.07
C TRP A 121 10.54 11.27 -15.20
N LEU A 122 9.38 11.21 -15.85
CA LEU A 122 9.00 12.13 -16.95
C LEU A 122 8.65 13.54 -16.47
N TRP A 123 8.02 13.63 -15.30
CA TRP A 123 7.50 14.85 -14.71
C TRP A 123 7.79 14.87 -13.21
N PRO A 124 9.03 15.23 -12.82
CA PRO A 124 9.38 15.40 -11.42
C PRO A 124 8.55 16.54 -10.82
N THR A 125 7.88 16.25 -9.71
CA THR A 125 7.00 17.21 -9.02
C THR A 125 7.41 17.36 -7.56
N ALA A 126 7.18 18.53 -6.98
CA ALA A 126 7.40 18.76 -5.57
C ALA A 126 6.30 19.65 -4.95
N VAL A 127 6.02 19.46 -3.66
CA VAL A 127 5.18 20.39 -2.89
C VAL A 127 5.99 21.60 -2.45
N PRO A 128 5.38 22.81 -2.40
CA PRO A 128 6.03 23.98 -1.82
C PRO A 128 6.49 23.73 -0.39
N ALA A 129 7.66 24.24 -0.03
CA ALA A 129 8.20 24.07 1.31
C ALA A 129 7.25 24.69 2.36
N PRO A 130 6.76 23.91 3.35
CA PRO A 130 5.88 24.46 4.38
C PRO A 130 6.63 25.45 5.28
N GLN A 131 5.98 26.57 5.61
CA GLN A 131 6.48 27.54 6.60
C GLN A 131 6.18 27.06 8.03
N ILE A 132 6.69 25.88 8.40
CA ILE A 132 6.48 25.25 9.70
C ILE A 132 7.78 25.30 10.50
N ASP A 133 7.69 25.71 11.77
CA ASP A 133 8.77 25.56 12.72
C ASP A 133 8.88 24.10 13.18
N TRP A 134 9.70 23.32 12.48
CA TRP A 134 9.87 21.88 12.74
C TRP A 134 10.51 21.58 14.09
N ALA A 135 11.14 22.55 14.76
CA ALA A 135 11.66 22.35 16.12
C ALA A 135 10.55 21.99 17.12
N GLN A 136 9.31 22.35 16.81
CA GLN A 136 8.12 22.04 17.61
C GLN A 136 7.59 20.61 17.37
N PHE A 137 8.09 19.90 16.35
CA PHE A 137 7.58 18.60 15.90
C PHE A 137 8.70 17.59 15.60
N PRO A 138 9.48 17.15 16.61
CA PRO A 138 10.66 16.31 16.40
C PRO A 138 10.39 14.99 15.68
N GLY A 139 9.20 14.39 15.85
CA GLY A 139 8.80 13.16 15.14
C GLY A 139 8.67 13.30 13.61
N PHE A 140 8.60 14.53 13.09
CA PHE A 140 8.52 14.81 11.65
C PHE A 140 9.91 15.07 11.02
N GLY A 141 10.94 15.29 11.83
CA GLY A 141 12.28 15.64 11.35
C GLY A 141 12.93 14.55 10.51
N GLU A 142 12.84 13.29 10.93
CA GLU A 142 13.43 12.16 10.19
C GLU A 142 12.68 11.85 8.89
N LEU A 143 11.34 11.88 8.91
CA LEU A 143 10.50 11.70 7.72
C LEU A 143 10.82 12.73 6.64
N LYS A 144 11.01 14.00 7.03
CA LYS A 144 11.36 15.08 6.11
C LYS A 144 12.72 14.86 5.43
N ASN A 145 13.70 14.36 6.17
CA ASN A 145 15.07 14.23 5.68
C ASN A 145 15.22 13.10 4.67
N VAL A 146 14.33 12.09 4.70
CA VAL A 146 14.39 10.92 3.81
C VAL A 146 13.47 11.07 2.60
N ASP A 147 12.25 11.60 2.78
CA ASP A 147 11.21 11.65 1.73
C ASP A 147 11.12 13.03 1.03
N GLY A 148 11.72 14.06 1.63
CA GLY A 148 11.79 15.40 1.03
C GLY A 148 10.42 16.01 0.70
N THR A 149 10.36 16.83 -0.34
CA THR A 149 9.10 17.38 -0.88
C THR A 149 8.78 16.91 -2.30
N GLY A 150 9.67 16.11 -2.90
CA GLY A 150 9.58 15.66 -4.28
C GLY A 150 8.67 14.44 -4.45
N ASN A 151 8.54 13.95 -5.69
CA ASN A 151 7.61 12.88 -6.05
C ASN A 151 6.16 13.17 -5.58
N ALA A 152 5.77 14.45 -5.62
CA ALA A 152 4.53 14.92 -5.01
C ALA A 152 3.25 14.40 -5.70
N CYS A 153 3.29 14.23 -7.02
CA CYS A 153 2.15 13.80 -7.82
C CYS A 153 2.57 12.74 -8.85
N PRO A 154 1.92 11.56 -8.88
CA PRO A 154 0.79 11.12 -8.04
C PRO A 154 1.22 10.58 -6.66
N SER A 155 0.29 10.50 -5.69
CA SER A 155 0.55 9.81 -4.42
C SER A 155 0.53 8.29 -4.60
N LEU A 156 1.71 7.66 -4.64
CA LEU A 156 1.84 6.20 -4.76
C LEU A 156 1.32 5.45 -3.53
N HIS A 157 1.47 5.99 -2.32
CA HIS A 157 0.94 5.35 -1.12
C HIS A 157 -0.59 5.27 -1.14
N VAL A 158 -1.26 6.36 -1.55
CA VAL A 158 -2.72 6.36 -1.72
C VAL A 158 -3.13 5.44 -2.87
N ALA A 159 -2.46 5.52 -4.02
CA ALA A 159 -2.79 4.69 -5.18
C ALA A 159 -2.70 3.18 -4.85
N THR A 160 -1.66 2.76 -4.14
CA THR A 160 -1.47 1.35 -3.76
C THR A 160 -2.42 0.90 -2.65
N ALA A 161 -2.78 1.77 -1.71
CA ALA A 161 -3.79 1.48 -0.68
C ALA A 161 -5.17 1.26 -1.31
N VAL A 162 -5.58 2.17 -2.19
CA VAL A 162 -6.85 2.08 -2.92
C VAL A 162 -6.87 0.85 -3.83
N PHE A 163 -5.79 0.60 -4.58
CA PHE A 163 -5.65 -0.61 -5.40
C PHE A 163 -5.83 -1.90 -4.58
N SER A 164 -5.26 -1.95 -3.37
CA SER A 164 -5.37 -3.09 -2.46
C SER A 164 -6.80 -3.29 -1.96
N GLY A 165 -7.51 -2.20 -1.65
CA GLY A 165 -8.95 -2.24 -1.35
C GLY A 165 -9.77 -2.80 -2.52
N PHE A 166 -9.53 -2.33 -3.74
CA PHE A 166 -10.19 -2.89 -4.93
C PHE A 166 -9.85 -4.35 -5.17
N TRP A 167 -8.62 -4.77 -4.92
CA TRP A 167 -8.23 -6.18 -5.06
C TRP A 167 -9.03 -7.08 -4.12
N LEU A 168 -9.20 -6.67 -2.86
CA LEU A 168 -9.94 -7.43 -1.85
C LEU A 168 -11.44 -7.51 -2.12
N HIS A 169 -12.00 -6.56 -2.85
CA HIS A 169 -13.43 -6.53 -3.20
C HIS A 169 -13.79 -7.46 -4.38
N ARG A 170 -12.80 -7.90 -5.17
CA ARG A 170 -13.03 -8.77 -6.35
C ARG A 170 -13.29 -10.21 -5.94
#